data_AF-A0A7J2J4T2-F1
#
_entry.id   AF-A0A7J2J4T2-F1
#
_cell.length_a   1.000
_cell.length_b   1.000
_cell.length_c   1.000
_cell.angle_alpha   90.00
_cell.angle_beta   90.00
_cell.angle_gamma   90.00
#
_symmetry.space_group_name_H-M   'P 1'
#
loop_
_entity.id
_entity.type
_entity.pdbx_description
1 polymer ?
#
loop_
_entity_poly.entity_id
_entity_poly.type
_entity_poly.pdbx_seq_one_letter_code
_entity_poly.pdbx_strand_id
1 'polypeptide(L)'
;MMTLPIIVLMVSTATLGLFIHSGGGTPYPLLLAIAGLILSYRYHNAFLRAGPLSTLLSKRYFLDELYDLIGNCFFSAGKALDLLDRQGIDGTVNWISSSTLNIGDKIRRLQTGEIQLYLLLIVIGALVLLIMTW
;
A
#
# COMPACT_ATOMS: atom_id res chain seq x y z
N MET A 1 -10.64 -37.90 -0.05
CA MET A 1 -9.68 -37.50 -1.10
C MET A 1 -8.33 -36.99 -0.56
N MET A 2 -8.16 -36.68 0.74
CA MET A 2 -6.88 -36.20 1.30
C MET A 2 -5.99 -37.28 1.96
N THR A 3 -6.46 -38.52 2.10
CA THR A 3 -5.71 -39.59 2.79
C THR A 3 -4.58 -40.17 1.93
N LEU A 4 -4.77 -40.27 0.61
CA LEU A 4 -3.75 -40.77 -0.32
C LEU A 4 -2.44 -39.96 -0.33
N PRO A 5 -2.44 -38.62 -0.44
CA PRO A 5 -1.20 -37.85 -0.42
C PRO A 5 -0.48 -37.90 0.93
N ILE A 6 -1.21 -37.98 2.05
CA ILE A 6 -0.62 -38.08 3.40
C ILE A 6 0.12 -39.41 3.56
N ILE A 7 -0.49 -40.53 3.13
CA ILE A 7 0.13 -41.86 3.23
C ILE A 7 1.41 -41.92 2.39
N VAL A 8 1.39 -41.37 1.17
CA VAL A 8 2.57 -41.33 0.29
C VAL A 8 3.72 -40.52 0.92
N LEU A 9 3.41 -39.36 1.52
CA LEU A 9 4.43 -38.55 2.22
C LEU A 9 4.99 -39.27 3.44
N MET A 10 4.15 -39.93 4.25
CA MET A 10 4.59 -40.70 5.41
C MET A 10 5.55 -41.83 5.01
N VAL A 11 5.17 -42.64 4.00
CA VAL A 11 6.01 -43.75 3.52
C VAL A 11 7.33 -43.23 2.96
N SER A 12 7.32 -42.13 2.21
CA SER A 12 8.53 -41.50 1.66
C SER A 12 9.48 -41.00 2.77
N THR A 13 8.96 -40.30 3.78
CA THR A 13 9.79 -39.83 4.90
C THR A 13 10.39 -40.98 5.73
N ALA A 14 9.65 -42.08 5.89
CA ALA A 14 10.12 -43.26 6.63
C ALA A 14 11.23 -44.02 5.88
N THR A 15 11.09 -44.20 4.56
CA THR A 15 12.11 -44.87 3.75
C THR A 15 13.37 -44.01 3.63
N LEU A 16 13.24 -42.70 3.42
CA LEU A 16 14.37 -41.76 3.39
C LEU A 16 15.18 -41.78 4.69
N GLY A 17 14.51 -41.83 5.85
CA GLY A 17 15.17 -41.93 7.15
C GLY A 17 16.04 -43.19 7.30
N LEU A 18 15.59 -44.33 6.74
CA LEU A 18 16.36 -45.58 6.74
C LEU A 18 17.55 -45.55 5.77
N PHE A 19 17.41 -44.92 4.60
CA PHE A 19 18.51 -44.76 3.64
C PHE A 19 19.62 -43.84 4.14
N ILE A 20 19.27 -42.78 4.89
CA ILE A 20 20.22 -41.79 5.40
C ILE A 20 20.97 -42.31 6.65
N HIS A 21 20.40 -43.25 7.42
CA HIS A 21 20.98 -43.76 8.67
C HIS A 21 22.12 -44.79 8.49
N SER A 22 22.82 -44.81 7.35
CA SER A 22 23.88 -45.79 7.05
C SER A 22 25.21 -45.57 7.79
N GLY A 23 25.33 -44.51 8.61
CA GLY A 23 26.49 -44.23 9.45
C GLY A 23 26.10 -44.17 10.92
N GLY A 24 26.90 -44.83 11.78
CA GLY A 24 26.71 -44.86 13.24
C GLY A 24 26.62 -43.46 13.84
N GLY A 25 25.39 -42.96 13.98
CA GLY A 25 25.09 -41.65 14.56
C GLY A 25 25.20 -41.68 16.07
N THR A 26 25.63 -40.56 16.66
CA THR A 26 25.62 -40.41 18.11
C THR A 26 24.18 -40.38 18.63
N PRO A 27 23.87 -41.00 19.78
CA PRO A 27 22.49 -41.11 20.28
C PRO A 27 21.97 -39.81 20.93
N TYR A 28 22.82 -38.79 21.11
CA TYR A 28 22.49 -37.55 21.81
C TYR A 28 21.23 -36.81 21.29
N PRO A 29 21.03 -36.58 19.99
CA PRO A 29 19.83 -35.90 19.49
C PRO A 29 18.55 -36.71 19.72
N LEU A 30 18.62 -38.05 19.68
CA LEU A 30 17.47 -38.91 19.99
C LEU A 30 17.07 -38.79 21.45
N LEU A 31 18.06 -38.81 22.36
CA LEU A 31 17.82 -38.62 23.79
C LEU A 31 17.24 -37.23 24.09
N LEU A 32 17.74 -36.18 23.43
CA LEU A 32 17.22 -34.82 23.58
C LEU A 32 15.77 -34.69 23.08
N ALA A 33 15.45 -35.32 21.94
CA ALA A 33 14.11 -35.31 21.37
C ALA A 33 13.11 -36.04 22.29
N ILE A 34 13.48 -37.23 22.79
CA ILE A 34 12.65 -38.01 23.73
C ILE A 34 12.46 -37.22 25.03
N ALA A 35 13.53 -36.65 25.58
CA ALA A 35 13.46 -35.82 26.78
C ALA A 35 12.54 -34.60 26.57
N GLY A 36 12.64 -33.92 25.42
CA GLY A 36 11.78 -32.80 25.06
C GLY A 36 10.30 -33.18 24.93
N LEU A 37 10.00 -34.34 24.36
CA LEU A 37 8.63 -34.83 24.21
C LEU A 37 7.99 -35.17 25.57
N ILE A 38 8.76 -35.80 26.45
CA ILE A 38 8.34 -36.09 27.84
C ILE A 38 8.09 -34.79 28.61
N LEU A 39 9.00 -33.81 28.48
CA LEU A 39 8.87 -32.53 29.15
C LEU A 39 7.63 -31.76 28.65
N SER A 40 7.41 -31.76 27.34
CA SER A 40 6.25 -31.13 26.70
C SER A 40 4.93 -31.69 27.24
N TYR A 41 4.79 -33.02 27.30
CA TYR A 41 3.57 -33.66 27.79
C TYR A 41 3.29 -33.33 29.27
N ARG A 42 4.34 -33.25 30.11
CA ARG A 42 4.20 -32.92 31.53
C ARG A 42 3.87 -31.46 31.79
N TYR A 43 4.45 -30.53 31.02
CA TYR A 43 4.35 -29.10 31.27
C TYR A 43 3.35 -28.36 30.36
N HIS A 44 2.59 -29.08 29.52
CA HIS A 44 1.58 -28.49 28.64
C HIS A 44 0.61 -27.55 29.38
N ASN A 45 0.08 -27.99 30.53
CA ASN A 45 -0.86 -27.21 31.34
C ASN A 45 -0.18 -26.13 32.21
N ALA A 46 1.13 -26.29 32.47
CA ALA A 46 1.91 -25.32 33.23
C ALA A 46 2.33 -24.11 32.38
N PHE A 47 2.56 -24.33 31.08
CA PHE A 47 2.86 -23.26 30.12
C PHE A 47 1.74 -22.22 30.07
N LEU A 48 0.47 -22.66 30.06
CA LEU A 48 -0.68 -21.77 30.08
C LEU A 48 -0.80 -20.94 31.37
N ARG A 49 -0.16 -21.38 32.47
CA ARG A 49 -0.18 -20.73 33.78
C ARG A 49 1.04 -19.83 34.05
N ALA A 50 2.02 -19.79 33.14
CA ALA A 50 3.27 -19.03 33.30
C ALA A 50 3.11 -17.49 33.16
N GLY A 51 1.89 -16.97 33.26
CA GLY A 51 1.59 -15.54 33.35
C GLY A 51 2.13 -14.70 32.17
N PRO A 52 3.02 -13.72 32.41
CA PRO A 52 3.48 -12.80 31.37
C PRO A 52 4.36 -13.47 30.30
N LEU A 53 5.09 -14.53 30.65
CA LEU A 53 5.96 -15.24 29.70
C LEU A 53 5.14 -15.98 28.63
N SER A 54 4.04 -16.63 29.02
CA SER A 54 3.16 -17.31 28.07
C SER A 54 2.46 -16.34 27.13
N THR A 55 2.19 -15.11 27.58
CA THR A 55 1.62 -14.03 26.76
C THR A 55 2.63 -13.49 25.75
N LEU A 56 3.90 -13.32 26.16
CA LEU A 56 4.99 -12.92 25.25
C LEU A 56 5.24 -13.95 24.15
N LEU A 57 5.33 -15.23 24.52
CA LEU A 57 5.55 -16.34 23.59
C LEU A 57 4.34 -16.61 22.68
N SER A 58 3.11 -16.48 23.20
CA SER A 58 1.89 -16.67 22.40
C SER A 58 1.69 -15.58 21.36
N LYS A 59 2.01 -14.32 21.72
CA LYS A 59 1.99 -13.18 20.79
C LYS A 59 3.19 -13.10 19.86
N ARG A 60 3.96 -14.18 19.70
CA ARG A 60 5.17 -14.21 18.85
C ARG A 60 6.08 -13.00 19.12
N TYR A 61 6.31 -12.69 20.40
CA TYR A 61 7.11 -11.54 20.85
C TYR A 61 6.58 -10.16 20.42
N PHE A 62 5.27 -10.01 20.20
CA PHE A 62 4.64 -8.76 19.75
C PHE A 62 5.17 -8.26 18.39
N LEU A 63 5.85 -9.13 17.63
CA LEU A 63 6.40 -8.76 16.33
C LEU A 63 5.29 -8.41 15.34
N ASP A 64 4.20 -9.19 15.35
CA ASP A 64 3.06 -8.97 14.47
C ASP A 64 2.43 -7.56 14.70
N GLU A 65 2.30 -7.13 15.96
CA GLU A 65 1.77 -5.81 16.31
C GLU A 65 2.74 -4.66 15.92
N LEU A 66 4.05 -4.89 15.98
CA LEU A 66 5.05 -3.93 15.49
C LEU A 66 4.98 -3.77 13.96
N TYR A 67 4.87 -4.89 13.24
CA TYR A 67 4.72 -4.88 11.79
C TYR A 67 3.43 -4.17 11.35
N ASP A 68 2.32 -4.43 12.03
CA ASP A 68 1.04 -3.75 11.76
C ASP A 68 1.11 -2.26 12.07
N LEU A 69 1.77 -1.85 13.16
CA LEU A 69 1.95 -0.43 13.49
C LEU A 69 2.74 0.30 12.40
N ILE A 70 3.85 -0.29 11.95
CA ILE A 70 4.68 0.27 10.89
C ILE A 70 3.88 0.31 9.59
N GLY A 71 3.25 -0.79 9.21
CA GLY A 71 2.44 -0.89 7.99
C GLY A 71 1.32 0.16 7.94
N ASN A 72 0.56 0.31 9.02
CA ASN A 72 -0.53 1.27 9.12
C ASN A 72 -0.04 2.72 9.07
N CYS A 73 1.13 3.02 9.67
CA CYS A 73 1.74 4.34 9.58
C CYS A 73 2.05 4.70 8.12
N PHE A 74 2.72 3.81 7.39
CA PHE A 74 3.03 4.03 5.97
C PHE A 74 1.78 4.13 5.10
N PHE A 75 0.76 3.30 5.35
CA PHE A 75 -0.49 3.36 4.60
C PHE A 75 -1.24 4.68 4.82
N SER A 76 -1.30 5.15 6.06
CA SER A 76 -1.93 6.43 6.39
C SER A 76 -1.21 7.63 5.78
N ALA A 77 0.12 7.62 5.78
CA ALA A 77 0.95 8.66 5.16
C ALA A 77 0.76 8.68 3.63
N GLY A 78 0.75 7.50 2.98
CA GLY A 78 0.49 7.39 1.54
C GLY A 78 -0.89 7.92 1.15
N LYS A 79 -1.92 7.61 1.95
CA LYS A 79 -3.28 8.12 1.73
C LYS A 79 -3.38 9.64 1.88
N ALA A 80 -2.65 10.22 2.84
CA ALA A 80 -2.60 11.68 3.00
C ALA A 80 -1.95 12.35 1.79
N LEU A 81 -0.87 11.78 1.25
CA LEU A 81 -0.21 12.28 0.05
C LEU A 81 -1.10 12.17 -1.20
N ASP A 82 -1.82 11.06 -1.39
CA ASP A 82 -2.77 10.89 -2.50
C ASP A 82 -3.94 11.90 -2.42
N LEU A 83 -4.42 12.20 -1.21
CA LEU A 83 -5.44 13.24 -1.01
C LEU A 83 -4.92 14.63 -1.37
N LEU A 84 -3.67 14.96 -1.00
CA LEU A 84 -3.05 16.24 -1.34
C LEU A 84 -2.83 16.37 -2.84
N ASP A 85 -2.41 15.29 -3.52
CA ASP A 85 -2.18 15.28 -4.96
C ASP A 85 -3.49 15.52 -5.73
N ARG A 86 -4.53 14.75 -5.41
CA ARG A 86 -5.85 14.91 -6.04
C ARG A 86 -6.48 16.27 -5.77
N GLN A 87 -6.42 16.78 -4.54
CA GLN A 87 -7.02 18.08 -4.23
C GLN A 87 -6.19 19.24 -4.77
N GLY A 88 -4.87 19.13 -4.75
CA GLY A 88 -3.96 20.16 -5.22
C GLY A 88 -3.89 20.19 -6.74
N ILE A 89 -3.47 19.09 -7.37
CA ILE A 89 -3.21 19.03 -8.81
C ILE A 89 -4.51 19.05 -9.60
N ASP A 90 -5.45 18.13 -9.35
CA ASP A 90 -6.70 18.11 -10.13
C ASP A 90 -7.52 19.38 -9.88
N GLY A 91 -7.52 19.89 -8.65
CA GLY A 91 -8.16 21.15 -8.29
C GLY A 91 -7.58 22.34 -9.07
N THR A 92 -6.26 22.45 -9.13
CA THR A 92 -5.57 23.52 -9.86
C THR A 92 -5.85 23.43 -11.36
N VAL A 93 -5.77 22.24 -11.95
CA VAL A 93 -6.04 22.02 -13.38
C VAL A 93 -7.48 22.37 -13.74
N ASN A 94 -8.45 21.93 -12.94
CA ASN A 94 -9.86 22.24 -13.16
C ASN A 94 -10.15 23.75 -13.02
N TRP A 95 -9.48 24.42 -12.08
CA TRP A 95 -9.62 25.86 -11.89
C TRP A 95 -9.04 26.66 -13.07
N ILE A 96 -7.89 26.24 -13.61
CA ILE A 96 -7.29 26.86 -14.80
C ILE A 96 -8.18 26.65 -16.03
N SER A 97 -8.67 25.43 -16.24
CA SER A 97 -9.55 25.09 -17.36
C SER A 97 -10.84 25.91 -17.32
N SER A 98 -11.54 25.91 -16.19
CA SER A 98 -12.79 26.66 -16.02
C SER A 98 -12.59 28.17 -16.12
N SER A 99 -11.50 28.71 -15.60
CA SER A 99 -11.17 30.13 -15.73
C SER A 99 -10.92 30.52 -17.19
N THR A 100 -10.19 29.69 -17.93
CA THR A 100 -9.92 29.91 -19.36
C THR A 100 -11.21 29.89 -20.18
N LEU A 101 -12.09 28.91 -19.95
CA LEU A 101 -13.39 28.82 -20.64
C LEU A 101 -14.28 30.03 -20.31
N ASN A 102 -14.37 30.42 -19.05
CA ASN A 102 -15.14 31.59 -18.63
C ASN A 102 -14.63 32.89 -19.27
N ILE A 103 -13.31 33.04 -19.42
CA ILE A 103 -12.72 34.20 -20.12
C ILE A 103 -13.08 34.15 -21.60
N GLY A 104 -12.94 32.99 -22.25
CA GLY A 104 -13.32 32.78 -23.65
C GLY A 104 -14.79 33.10 -23.91
N ASP A 105 -15.69 32.65 -23.03
CA ASP A 105 -17.12 32.91 -23.12
C ASP A 105 -17.48 34.38 -22.94
N LYS A 106 -16.80 35.09 -22.02
CA LYS A 106 -16.98 36.53 -21.86
C LYS A 106 -16.51 37.31 -23.09
N ILE A 107 -15.34 36.95 -23.64
CA ILE A 107 -14.81 37.55 -24.86
C ILE A 107 -15.75 37.26 -26.05
N ARG A 108 -16.26 36.04 -26.16
CA ARG A 108 -17.21 35.64 -27.20
C ARG A 108 -18.54 36.39 -27.10
N ARG A 109 -19.03 36.69 -25.89
CA ARG A 109 -20.24 37.51 -25.69
C ARG A 109 -20.03 38.99 -25.98
N LEU A 110 -18.80 39.50 -25.87
CA LEU A 110 -18.46 40.87 -26.29
C LEU A 110 -18.41 41.02 -27.82
N GLN A 111 -18.29 39.92 -28.56
CA GLN A 111 -18.52 39.90 -30.01
C GLN A 111 -20.01 39.92 -30.32
N THR A 112 -20.66 41.06 -30.05
CA THR A 112 -21.99 41.38 -30.56
C THR A 112 -21.89 41.47 -32.08
N GLY A 113 -22.55 40.57 -32.83
CA GLY A 113 -22.44 40.42 -34.30
C GLY A 113 -22.87 41.62 -35.16
N GLU A 114 -22.86 42.82 -34.61
CA GLU A 114 -23.09 44.10 -35.27
C GLU A 114 -21.84 44.55 -36.02
N ILE A 115 -21.85 44.40 -37.35
CA ILE A 115 -20.76 44.78 -38.26
C ILE A 115 -20.38 46.28 -38.07
N GLN A 116 -21.34 47.12 -37.67
CA GLN A 116 -21.11 48.54 -37.41
C GLN A 116 -20.16 48.80 -36.23
N LEU A 117 -20.18 47.97 -35.19
CA LEU A 117 -19.29 48.14 -34.03
C LEU A 117 -17.82 47.87 -34.41
N TYR A 118 -17.59 46.86 -35.27
CA TYR A 118 -16.26 46.55 -35.79
C TYR A 118 -15.67 47.69 -36.62
N LEU A 119 -16.48 48.29 -37.50
CA LEU A 119 -16.05 49.44 -38.30
C LEU A 119 -15.69 50.64 -37.41
N LEU A 120 -16.49 50.92 -36.38
CA LEU A 120 -16.22 51.99 -35.42
C LEU A 120 -14.89 51.76 -34.68
N LEU A 121 -14.64 50.54 -34.22
CA LEU A 121 -13.40 50.17 -33.52
C LEU A 121 -12.15 50.32 -34.40
N ILE A 122 -12.24 49.95 -35.68
CA ILE A 122 -11.14 50.12 -36.64
C ILE A 122 -10.83 51.61 -36.85
N VAL A 123 -11.86 52.45 -37.02
CA VAL A 123 -11.69 53.90 -37.22
C VAL A 123 -11.08 54.55 -35.98
N ILE A 124 -11.56 54.21 -34.77
CA ILE A 124 -11.00 54.70 -33.51
C ILE A 124 -9.55 54.23 -33.34
N GLY A 125 -9.26 52.96 -33.60
CA GLY A 125 -7.91 52.40 -33.52
C GLY A 125 -6.93 53.08 -34.47
N ALA A 126 -7.36 53.36 -35.71
CA ALA A 126 -6.56 54.11 -36.68
C ALA A 126 -6.30 55.55 -36.22
N LEU A 127 -7.30 56.24 -35.67
CA LEU A 127 -7.16 57.58 -35.09
C LEU A 127 -6.16 57.62 -33.93
N VAL A 128 -6.25 56.66 -33.01
CA VAL A 128 -5.32 56.54 -31.88
C VAL A 128 -3.90 56.29 -32.35
N LEU A 129 -3.70 55.38 -33.32
CA LEU A 129 -2.38 55.14 -33.89
C LEU A 129 -1.82 56.39 -34.57
N LEU A 130 -2.65 57.13 -35.30
CA LEU A 130 -2.24 58.36 -35.98
C LEU A 130 -1.81 59.44 -34.97
N ILE A 131 -2.55 59.59 -33.87
CA ILE A 131 -2.21 60.52 -32.76
C ILE A 131 -0.97 60.07 -31.98
N MET A 132 -0.77 58.76 -31.80
CA MET A 132 0.40 58.24 -31.09
C MET A 132 1.67 58.30 -31.95
N THR A 133 1.53 58.23 -33.28
CA THR A 133 2.64 58.27 -34.24
C THR A 133 3.09 59.71 -34.54
N TRP A 134 2.25 60.70 -34.26
CA TRP A 134 2.54 62.13 -34.42
C TRP A 134 3.04 62.75 -33.11
#